data_AF-A0A6N9SPE0-F1
#
_entry.id   AF-A0A6N9SPE0-F1
#
_cell.length_a   1.000
_cell.length_b   1.000
_cell.length_c   1.000
_cell.angle_alpha   90.00
_cell.angle_beta   90.00
_cell.angle_gamma   90.00
#
_symmetry.space_group_name_H-M   'P 1'
#
loop_
_entity.id
_entity.type
_entity.pdbx_description
1 polymer ?
#
loop_
_entity_poly.entity_id
_entity_poly.type
_entity_poly.pdbx_seq_one_letter_code
_entity_poly.pdbx_strand_id
1 'polypeptide(L)' 'MTRDLLTIALDEPIERVAQLMRTKKIGALPVLQGNTLVGLITESDLFRAFASIFETKAFCGECDPFESV' A
#
# COMPACT_ATOMS: atom_id res chain seq x y z
N MET A 1 18.25 9.88 8.22
CA MET A 1 17.90 8.93 9.30
C MET A 1 16.83 9.56 10.16
N THR A 2 15.57 9.12 10.00
CA THR A 2 14.42 9.58 10.78
C THR A 2 14.22 8.63 11.96
N ARG A 3 14.09 9.16 13.17
CA ARG A 3 13.99 8.36 14.42
C ARG A 3 12.55 8.08 14.85
N ASP A 4 11.59 8.81 14.30
CA ASP A 4 10.17 8.69 14.62
C ASP A 4 9.45 8.09 13.40
N LEU A 5 9.25 6.78 13.44
CA LEU A 5 8.57 6.04 12.39
C LEU A 5 7.09 5.92 12.74
N LEU A 6 6.24 6.49 11.89
CA LEU A 6 4.81 6.24 11.97
C LEU A 6 4.54 4.81 11.50
N THR A 7 3.85 4.03 12.33
CA THR A 7 3.51 2.63 12.05
C THR A 7 2.00 2.45 12.04
N ILE A 8 1.52 1.36 11.46
CA ILE A 8 0.11 0.96 11.44
C ILE A 8 -0.06 -0.47 11.97
N ALA A 9 -1.24 -0.79 12.48
CA ALA A 9 -1.56 -2.17 12.86
C ALA A 9 -1.95 -3.00 11.63
N LEU A 10 -1.78 -4.33 11.70
CA LEU A 10 -2.09 -5.27 10.62
C LEU A 10 -3.57 -5.26 10.21
N ASP A 11 -4.47 -4.93 11.14
CA ASP A 11 -5.92 -4.89 10.96
C ASP A 11 -6.45 -3.47 10.68
N GLU A 12 -5.57 -2.48 10.47
CA GLU A 12 -5.99 -1.13 10.09
C GLU A 12 -6.64 -1.10 8.70
N PRO A 13 -7.81 -0.45 8.53
CA PRO A 13 -8.46 -0.32 7.25
C PRO A 13 -7.62 0.45 6.24
N ILE A 14 -7.64 0.01 4.99
CA ILE A 14 -6.78 0.52 3.92
C ILE A 14 -7.01 2.02 3.64
N GLU A 15 -8.25 2.49 3.83
CA GLU A 15 -8.60 3.90 3.66
C GLU A 15 -7.88 4.77 4.70
N ARG A 16 -7.71 4.26 5.93
CA ARG A 16 -6.99 4.95 6.99
C ARG A 16 -5.51 5.02 6.70
N VAL A 17 -4.93 3.94 6.17
CA VAL A 17 -3.54 3.90 5.70
C VAL A 17 -3.30 4.95 4.62
N ALA A 18 -4.15 4.99 3.59
CA ALA A 18 -4.07 5.97 2.51
C ALA A 18 -4.21 7.42 3.03
N GLN A 19 -5.13 7.65 3.97
CA GLN A 19 -5.31 8.95 4.61
C GLN A 19 -4.06 9.38 5.39
N LEU A 20 -3.43 8.45 6.14
CA LEU A 20 -2.20 8.73 6.88
C LEU A 20 -1.04 9.08 5.94
N MET A 21 -0.83 8.28 4.88
CA MET A 21 0.20 8.55 3.86
C MET A 21 0.02 9.94 3.26
N ARG A 22 -1.20 10.29 2.83
CA ARG A 22 -1.52 11.60 2.24
C ARG A 22 -1.34 12.76 3.22
N THR A 23 -1.85 12.62 4.44
CA THR A 23 -1.85 13.72 5.42
C THR A 23 -0.47 13.98 6.02
N LYS A 24 0.34 12.93 6.20
CA LYS A 24 1.69 13.02 6.76
C LYS A 24 2.77 13.14 5.68
N LYS A 25 2.42 13.02 4.40
CA LYS A 25 3.34 13.00 3.25
C LYS A 25 4.40 11.90 3.40
N ILE A 26 3.94 10.71 3.76
CA ILE A 26 4.78 9.52 3.98
C ILE A 26 4.43 8.49 2.90
N GLY A 27 5.42 8.07 2.12
CA GLY A 27 5.22 7.11 1.04
C GLY A 27 5.27 5.63 1.46
N ALA A 28 5.67 5.33 2.70
CA ALA A 28 5.78 3.98 3.21
C ALA A 28 5.52 3.90 4.73
N LEU A 29 4.75 2.91 5.15
CA LEU A 29 4.37 2.68 6.54
C LEU A 29 4.72 1.24 6.96
N PRO A 30 5.52 1.04 8.02
CA PRO A 30 5.73 -0.27 8.60
C PRO A 30 4.45 -0.80 9.25
N VAL A 31 4.16 -2.08 9.04
CA VAL A 31 2.98 -2.78 9.57
C VAL A 31 3.39 -3.62 10.76
N LEU A 32 2.76 -3.38 11.91
CA LEU A 32 3.00 -4.11 13.14
C LEU A 32 1.82 -5.01 13.49
N GLN A 33 2.13 -6.17 14.08
CA GLN A 33 1.17 -6.97 14.84
C GLN A 33 1.62 -6.96 16.30
N GLY A 34 0.97 -6.12 17.12
CA GLY A 34 1.47 -5.80 18.46
C GLY A 34 2.84 -5.11 18.39
N ASN A 35 3.88 -5.72 18.95
CA ASN A 35 5.25 -5.20 18.92
C ASN A 35 6.13 -5.81 17.82
N THR A 36 5.57 -6.69 16.98
CA THR A 36 6.32 -7.38 15.94
C THR A 36 6.10 -6.70 14.60
N LEU A 37 7.20 -6.37 13.91
CA LEU A 37 7.16 -5.91 12.52
C LEU A 37 6.83 -7.09 11.60
N VAL A 38 5.69 -7.00 10.92
CA VAL A 38 5.17 -8.06 10.03
C VAL A 38 5.22 -7.68 8.56
N GLY A 39 5.39 -6.40 8.24
CA GLY A 39 5.49 -5.98 6.84
C GLY A 39 5.73 -4.49 6.64
N LEU A 40 5.68 -4.10 5.37
CA LEU A 40 5.79 -2.73 4.91
C LEU A 40 4.75 -2.52 3.81
N ILE A 41 4.03 -1.40 3.87
CA ILE A 41 3.12 -1.00 2.80
C ILE A 41 3.54 0.36 2.25
N THR A 42 3.54 0.49 0.92
CA THR A 42 3.90 1.72 0.22
C THR A 42 2.72 2.28 -0.58
N GLU A 43 2.80 3.54 -1.01
CA GLU A 43 1.81 4.12 -1.94
C GLU A 43 1.69 3.32 -3.25
N SER A 44 2.79 2.73 -3.73
CA SER A 44 2.77 1.85 -4.92
C SER A 44 1.99 0.56 -4.68
N ASP A 45 2.03 0.00 -3.47
CA ASP A 45 1.22 -1.18 -3.13
C ASP A 45 -0.27 -0.84 -3.08
N LEU A 46 -0.62 0.34 -2.57
CA LEU A 46 -2.00 0.84 -2.62
C LEU A 46 -2.48 0.97 -4.06
N PHE A 47 -1.67 1.58 -4.93
CA PHE A 47 -2.01 1.74 -6.34
C PHE A 47 -2.17 0.39 -7.05
N ARG A 48 -1.27 -0.57 -6.81
CA ARG A 48 -1.36 -1.93 -7.36
C ARG A 48 -2.62 -2.66 -6.88
N ALA A 49 -2.96 -2.55 -5.60
CA ALA A 49 -4.19 -3.12 -5.05
C ALA A 49 -5.44 -2.49 -5.70
N PHE A 50 -5.47 -1.17 -5.87
CA PHE A 50 -6.57 -0.50 -6.57
C PHE A 50 -6.66 -0.91 -8.04
N ALA A 51 -5.55 -0.95 -8.77
CA ALA A 51 -5.52 -1.37 -10.17
C ALA A 51 -6.14 -2.77 -10.34
N SER A 52 -5.79 -3.71 -9.46
CA SER A 52 -6.35 -5.08 -9.49
C SER A 52 -7.86 -5.13 -9.25
N ILE A 53 -8.44 -4.18 -8.51
CA ILE A 53 -9.89 -4.09 -8.29
C ILE A 53 -10.61 -3.63 -9.58
N PHE A 54 -9.97 -2.75 -10.37
CA PHE A 54 -10.52 -2.26 -11.62
C PHE A 54 -10.35 -3.25 -12.80
N GLU A 55 -9.51 -4.28 -12.67
CA GLU A 55 -9.31 -5.34 -13.66
C GLU A 55 -10.42 -6.42 -13.67
N THR A 56 -11.65 -6.03 -13.34
CA THR A 56 -12.78 -6.94 -13.55
C THR A 56 -13.12 -6.98 -15.05
N LYS A 57 -12.51 -7.95 -15.75
CA LYS A 57 -12.64 -8.37 -17.16
C LYS A 57 -11.75 -7.66 -18.19
N ALA A 58 -10.58 -8.25 -18.41
CA ALA A 58 -10.24 -8.72 -19.76
C ALA A 58 -9.85 -10.19 -19.67
N PHE A 59 -10.80 -11.07 -19.99
CA PHE A 59 -10.49 -12.46 -20.28
C PHE A 59 -9.89 -12.51 -21.68
N CYS A 60 -8.59 -12.21 -21.79
CA CYS A 60 -7.68 -12.71 -22.82
C CYS A 60 -6.28 -12.30 -22.38
N GLY A 61 -5.32 -13.21 -22.53
CA GLY A 61 -4.01 -13.15 -21.89
C GLY A 61 -3.23 -11.84 -22.06
N GLU A 62 -2.39 -11.61 -21.05
CA GLU A 62 -1.18 -10.77 -21.06
C GLU A 62 -1.36 -9.31 -21.49
N CYS A 63 -1.36 -8.42 -20.50
CA CYS A 63 -0.63 -7.15 -20.51
C CYS A 63 -0.76 -6.49 -19.13
N ASP A 64 0.29 -6.55 -18.31
CA ASP A 64 0.44 -5.70 -17.14
C ASP A 64 0.47 -4.22 -17.60
N PRO A 65 -0.43 -3.33 -17.15
CA PRO A 65 -0.51 -1.95 -17.64
C PRO A 65 0.70 -1.06 -17.29
N PHE A 66 1.63 -1.55 -16.47
CA PHE A 66 2.71 -0.75 -15.89
C PHE A 66 4.11 -1.08 -16.43
N GLU A 67 4.24 -2.03 -17.36
CA GLU A 67 5.52 -2.39 -18.01
C GLU A 67 5.79 -1.55 -19.28
N SER A 68 5.32 -0.30 -19.31
CA SER A 68 5.48 0.60 -20.47
C SER A 68 5.86 2.03 -20.07
N VAL A 69 6.70 2.19 -19.04
CA VAL A 69 7.40 3.47 -18.78
C VAL A 69 8.90 3.25 -18.74
#